data_AF-A0A845UJ65-F1
#
_entry.id   AF-A0A845UJ65-F1
#
_cell.length_a   1.000
_cell.length_b   1.000
_cell.length_c   1.000
_cell.angle_alpha   90.00
_cell.angle_beta   90.00
_cell.angle_gamma   90.00
#
_symmetry.space_group_name_H-M   'P 1'
#
loop_
_entity.id
_entity.type
_entity.pdbx_description
1 polymer ?
#
loop_
_entity_poly.entity_id
_entity_poly.type
_entity_poly.pdbx_seq_one_letter_code
_entity_poly.pdbx_strand_id
1 'polypeptide(L)'
;MLRTLTLAALSAAALAAPMAASAAPKGCPPGLAKKNAACMPPGQYKKIGKHHGDRDRDHDAIHIHRYDRGERIRDNYIVIRDPGRYQLDPHRTYYNVDDYVYRVDPDTGAVLDIIGGIAQLAK
;
A
#
# COMPACT_ATOMS: atom_id res chain seq x y z
N MET A 1 96.37 23.19 24.89
CA MET A 1 95.70 22.92 23.58
C MET A 1 95.20 21.48 23.66
N LEU A 2 93.93 21.09 23.58
CA LEU A 2 92.63 21.75 23.49
C LEU A 2 91.67 20.85 24.30
N ARG A 3 90.97 21.43 25.28
CA ARG A 3 89.92 20.80 26.09
C ARG A 3 88.58 21.08 25.41
N THR A 4 87.74 20.08 25.21
CA THR A 4 86.31 20.26 24.91
C THR A 4 85.49 19.25 25.71
N LEU A 5 84.87 19.75 26.79
CA LEU A 5 83.73 19.16 27.47
C LEU A 5 82.44 19.38 26.63
N THR A 6 81.58 18.38 26.55
CA THR A 6 80.14 18.49 26.25
C THR A 6 79.44 17.34 26.98
N LEU A 7 78.76 17.52 28.14
CA LEU A 7 77.42 18.08 28.43
C LEU A 7 76.22 17.32 27.83
N ALA A 8 75.19 17.25 28.68
CA ALA A 8 73.77 16.90 28.47
C ALA A 8 73.43 15.39 28.48
N ALA A 9 72.87 14.83 29.56
CA ALA A 9 71.50 14.98 30.07
C ALA A 9 70.44 14.57 29.05
N LEU A 10 69.60 13.58 29.38
CA LEU A 10 68.13 13.70 29.48
C LEU A 10 67.50 12.31 29.68
N SER A 11 66.74 12.21 30.76
CA SER A 11 65.76 11.16 31.02
C SER A 11 64.74 11.06 29.88
N ALA A 12 64.53 9.87 29.33
CA ALA A 12 63.38 9.59 28.49
C ALA A 12 62.43 8.67 29.28
N ALA A 13 61.50 9.28 30.02
CA ALA A 13 60.32 8.60 30.52
C ALA A 13 59.54 8.05 29.32
N ALA A 14 59.43 6.73 29.22
CA ALA A 14 58.60 6.08 28.21
C ALA A 14 57.13 6.36 28.56
N LEU A 15 56.54 7.42 27.98
CA LEU A 15 55.09 7.58 27.96
C LEU A 15 54.50 6.44 27.13
N ALA A 16 53.77 5.55 27.81
CA ALA A 16 52.85 4.62 27.17
C ALA A 16 51.76 5.44 26.46
N ALA A 17 51.92 5.66 25.16
CA ALA A 17 50.84 6.16 24.33
C ALA A 17 49.85 5.01 24.07
N PRO A 18 48.53 5.20 24.26
CA PRO A 18 47.55 4.24 23.77
C PRO A 18 47.62 4.26 22.23
N MET A 19 47.80 3.10 21.62
CA MET A 19 47.62 2.96 20.17
C MET A 19 46.18 3.32 19.84
N ALA A 20 45.98 4.52 19.28
CA ALA A 20 44.75 4.86 18.60
C ALA A 20 44.57 3.89 17.43
N ALA A 21 43.57 3.03 17.51
CA ALA A 21 43.13 2.19 16.40
C ALA A 21 42.70 3.12 15.25
N SER A 22 43.49 3.16 14.18
CA SER A 22 43.21 3.96 13.00
C SER A 22 42.08 3.32 12.20
N ALA A 23 40.89 3.95 12.26
CA ALA A 23 39.80 3.68 11.34
C ALA A 23 40.23 4.07 9.92
N ALA A 24 40.47 3.07 9.06
CA ALA A 24 40.71 3.27 7.63
C ALA A 24 39.44 3.83 6.93
N PRO A 25 39.60 4.59 5.82
CA PRO A 25 38.52 5.39 5.28
C PRO A 25 37.47 4.52 4.58
N LYS A 26 36.20 4.81 4.89
CA LYS A 26 34.96 4.33 4.25
C LYS A 26 34.52 2.89 4.57
N GLY A 27 34.37 2.63 5.87
CA GLY A 27 33.07 2.28 6.45
C GLY A 27 32.58 0.82 6.38
N CYS A 28 33.35 -0.11 5.83
CA CYS A 28 32.91 -1.49 5.68
C CYS A 28 33.99 -2.48 6.11
N PRO A 29 33.68 -3.44 7.00
CA PRO A 29 34.67 -4.41 7.45
C PRO A 29 35.21 -5.25 6.26
N PRO A 30 36.50 -5.65 6.31
CA PRO A 30 37.11 -6.44 5.25
C PRO A 30 36.30 -7.71 5.00
N GLY A 31 36.04 -8.01 3.72
CA GLY A 31 35.22 -9.16 3.30
C GLY A 31 33.72 -8.87 3.12
N LEU A 32 33.21 -7.75 3.62
CA LEU A 32 31.81 -7.35 3.43
C LEU A 32 31.62 -6.30 2.34
N ALA A 33 32.64 -5.47 2.09
CA ALA A 33 32.63 -4.40 1.08
C ALA A 33 32.35 -4.90 -0.35
N LYS A 34 32.67 -6.16 -0.67
CA LYS A 34 32.47 -6.73 -2.01
C LYS A 34 31.10 -7.38 -2.21
N LYS A 35 30.30 -7.55 -1.14
CA LYS A 35 29.03 -8.31 -1.18
C LYS A 35 27.81 -7.42 -1.45
N ASN A 36 27.82 -6.18 -0.99
CA ASN A 36 26.85 -5.15 -1.37
C ASN A 36 27.35 -3.75 -0.98
N ALA A 37 26.86 -2.72 -1.69
CA ALA A 37 27.18 -1.32 -1.42
C ALA A 37 26.70 -0.82 -0.05
N ALA A 38 25.75 -1.54 0.57
CA ALA A 38 25.21 -1.23 1.89
C ALA A 38 26.05 -1.79 3.05
N CYS A 39 27.09 -2.58 2.76
CA CYS A 39 27.93 -3.27 3.74
C CYS A 39 27.14 -4.01 4.81
N MET A 40 26.03 -4.62 4.38
CA MET A 40 25.14 -5.41 5.21
C MET A 40 25.41 -6.90 5.01
N PRO A 41 25.18 -7.74 6.03
CA PRO A 41 25.15 -9.18 5.86
C PRO A 41 24.14 -9.58 4.76
N PRO A 42 24.43 -10.60 3.94
CA PRO A 42 23.58 -10.97 2.79
C PRO A 42 22.13 -11.33 3.18
N GLY A 43 21.91 -11.82 4.40
CA GLY A 43 20.58 -12.09 4.94
C GLY A 43 19.73 -10.83 5.20
N GLN A 44 20.37 -9.69 5.52
CA GLN A 44 19.70 -8.40 5.69
C GLN A 44 19.53 -7.69 4.34
N TYR A 45 20.53 -7.78 3.47
CA TYR A 45 20.48 -7.20 2.12
C TYR A 45 19.33 -7.75 1.27
N LYS A 46 18.91 -9.00 1.49
CA LYS A 46 17.77 -9.57 0.76
C LYS A 46 16.41 -9.02 1.22
N LYS A 47 16.31 -8.43 2.42
CA LYS A 47 15.04 -7.96 3.01
C LYS A 47 14.62 -6.58 2.51
N ILE A 48 15.58 -5.70 2.21
CA ILE A 48 15.30 -4.36 1.68
C ILE A 48 14.51 -4.37 0.36
N GLY A 49 14.69 -5.37 -0.50
CA GLY A 49 13.93 -5.50 -1.75
C GLY A 49 12.52 -6.11 -1.59
N LYS A 50 12.11 -6.50 -0.37
CA LYS A 50 10.85 -7.23 -0.13
C LYS A 50 9.75 -6.38 0.53
N HIS A 51 9.93 -5.07 0.62
CA HIS A 51 8.96 -4.16 1.25
C HIS A 51 8.22 -3.31 0.22
N HIS A 52 7.49 -3.94 -0.70
CA HIS A 52 6.32 -3.31 -1.34
C HIS A 52 5.19 -4.34 -1.35
N GLY A 53 4.74 -4.69 -0.15
CA GLY A 53 3.40 -5.21 0.03
C GLY A 53 2.45 -4.05 -0.21
N ASP A 54 1.56 -4.28 -1.16
CA ASP A 54 0.34 -3.56 -1.46
C ASP A 54 -0.29 -3.03 -0.17
N ARG A 55 -0.19 -1.72 0.05
CA ARG A 55 -0.95 -1.05 1.11
C ARG A 55 -2.03 -0.23 0.42
N ASP A 56 -3.13 -0.90 0.15
CA ASP A 56 -4.46 -0.46 0.55
C ASP A 56 -4.55 1.05 0.85
N ARG A 57 -4.77 1.85 -0.19
CA ARG A 57 -5.18 3.25 -0.02
C ARG A 57 -6.04 3.74 -1.16
N ASP A 58 -7.05 2.96 -1.53
CA ASP A 58 -8.23 3.44 -2.26
C ASP A 58 -9.49 2.91 -1.54
N HIS A 59 -9.64 3.29 -0.27
CA HIS A 59 -10.86 3.07 0.51
C HIS A 59 -11.68 4.35 0.38
N ASP A 60 -12.48 4.46 -0.68
CA ASP A 60 -13.61 5.40 -0.84
C ASP A 60 -14.28 5.31 -2.22
N ALA A 61 -13.93 4.32 -3.06
CA ALA A 61 -14.76 4.00 -4.21
C ALA A 61 -16.10 3.45 -3.71
N ILE A 62 -17.14 4.27 -3.77
CA ILE A 62 -18.53 3.83 -3.65
C ILE A 62 -18.73 2.76 -4.73
N HIS A 63 -18.70 1.49 -4.33
CA HIS A 63 -18.95 0.37 -5.23
C HIS A 63 -20.45 0.33 -5.49
N ILE A 64 -20.89 1.04 -6.53
CA ILE A 64 -22.28 0.94 -6.99
C ILE A 64 -22.44 -0.46 -7.57
N HIS A 65 -23.19 -1.32 -6.88
CA HIS A 65 -23.42 -2.69 -7.33
C HIS A 65 -24.42 -2.67 -8.48
N ARG A 66 -23.90 -2.83 -9.71
CA ARG A 66 -24.72 -2.90 -10.91
C ARG A 66 -24.93 -4.34 -11.34
N TYR A 67 -26.18 -4.67 -11.67
CA TYR A 67 -26.55 -5.99 -12.20
C TYR A 67 -26.74 -5.95 -13.71
N ASP A 68 -26.30 -7.00 -14.38
CA ASP A 68 -26.51 -7.20 -15.81
C ASP A 68 -27.82 -7.95 -16.10
N ARG A 69 -28.30 -7.87 -17.35
CA ARG A 69 -29.50 -8.61 -17.79
C ARG A 69 -29.28 -10.11 -17.64
N GLY A 70 -30.23 -10.79 -16.99
CA GLY A 70 -30.19 -12.22 -16.71
C GLY A 70 -29.57 -12.57 -15.36
N GLU A 71 -28.86 -11.65 -14.71
CA GLU A 71 -28.40 -11.84 -13.34
C GLU A 71 -29.56 -11.80 -12.36
N ARG A 72 -29.37 -12.45 -11.21
CA ARG A 72 -30.41 -12.56 -10.18
C ARG A 72 -30.08 -11.69 -8.98
N ILE A 73 -30.98 -10.77 -8.66
CA ILE A 73 -30.90 -9.95 -7.44
C ILE A 73 -31.54 -10.74 -6.30
N ARG A 74 -30.75 -11.11 -5.30
CA ARG A 74 -31.20 -11.98 -4.19
C ARG A 74 -31.47 -11.21 -2.90
N ASP A 75 -30.79 -10.10 -2.70
CA ASP A 75 -30.76 -9.36 -1.44
C ASP A 75 -30.46 -7.87 -1.69
N ASN A 76 -30.56 -7.06 -0.64
CA ASN A 76 -30.21 -5.64 -0.65
C ASN A 76 -30.96 -4.79 -1.70
N TYR A 77 -32.21 -5.16 -1.98
CA TYR A 77 -33.09 -4.40 -2.87
C TYR A 77 -34.33 -3.89 -2.15
N ILE A 78 -34.88 -2.80 -2.67
CA ILE A 78 -36.17 -2.24 -2.29
C ILE A 78 -37.15 -2.48 -3.44
N VAL A 79 -38.27 -3.12 -3.16
CA VAL A 79 -39.35 -3.27 -4.16
C VAL A 79 -40.07 -1.94 -4.34
N ILE A 80 -40.13 -1.45 -5.57
CA ILE A 80 -40.92 -0.27 -5.92
C ILE A 80 -42.40 -0.68 -5.99
N ARG A 81 -43.14 -0.40 -4.91
CA ARG A 81 -44.56 -0.79 -4.77
C ARG A 81 -45.52 0.03 -5.62
N ASP A 82 -45.13 1.24 -5.98
CA ASP A 82 -45.92 2.14 -6.82
C ASP A 82 -45.07 2.61 -8.01
N PRO A 83 -44.93 1.77 -9.05
CA PRO A 83 -44.15 2.12 -10.24
C PRO A 83 -44.73 3.31 -10.99
N GLY A 84 -46.04 3.53 -10.90
CA GLY A 84 -46.76 4.59 -11.62
C GLY A 84 -46.29 5.99 -11.24
N ARG A 85 -45.88 6.21 -9.97
CA ARG A 85 -45.28 7.48 -9.52
C ARG A 85 -43.99 7.85 -10.25
N TYR A 86 -43.32 6.87 -10.83
CA TYR A 86 -42.08 7.04 -11.60
C TYR A 86 -42.31 6.91 -13.11
N GLN A 87 -43.57 6.95 -13.57
CA GLN A 87 -43.96 6.70 -14.96
C GLN A 87 -43.50 5.31 -15.48
N LEU A 88 -43.33 4.35 -14.57
CA LEU A 88 -43.04 2.96 -14.90
C LEU A 88 -44.35 2.18 -15.06
N ASP A 89 -44.28 1.07 -15.79
CA ASP A 89 -45.42 0.19 -16.04
C ASP A 89 -45.90 -0.47 -14.72
N PRO A 90 -47.11 -0.16 -14.22
CA PRO A 90 -47.60 -0.68 -12.94
C PRO A 90 -47.80 -2.19 -12.91
N HIS A 91 -47.80 -2.87 -14.06
CA HIS A 91 -47.97 -4.32 -14.16
C HIS A 91 -46.65 -5.09 -14.06
N ARG A 92 -45.53 -4.40 -13.83
CA ARG A 92 -44.19 -4.99 -13.77
C ARG A 92 -43.56 -4.80 -12.40
N THR A 93 -42.63 -5.69 -12.07
CA THR A 93 -41.90 -5.63 -10.81
C THR A 93 -40.57 -4.93 -11.00
N TYR A 94 -40.29 -3.97 -10.12
CA TYR A 94 -39.06 -3.20 -10.16
C TYR A 94 -38.36 -3.22 -8.81
N TYR A 95 -37.06 -3.45 -8.86
CA TYR A 95 -36.17 -3.38 -7.71
C TYR A 95 -35.31 -2.14 -7.81
N ASN A 96 -35.22 -1.40 -6.72
CA ASN A 96 -34.23 -0.37 -6.53
C ASN A 96 -33.09 -0.96 -5.70
N VAL A 97 -31.88 -0.96 -6.26
CA VAL A 97 -30.64 -1.35 -5.58
C VAL A 97 -29.73 -0.15 -5.61
N ASP A 98 -29.30 0.31 -4.44
CA ASP A 98 -28.63 1.59 -4.26
C ASP A 98 -29.42 2.69 -5.00
N ASP A 99 -28.83 3.30 -6.03
CA ASP A 99 -29.47 4.34 -6.82
C ASP A 99 -29.99 3.87 -8.19
N TYR A 100 -29.97 2.57 -8.48
CA TYR A 100 -30.40 2.02 -9.78
C TYR A 100 -31.73 1.27 -9.70
N VAL A 101 -32.56 1.43 -10.73
CA VAL A 101 -33.82 0.74 -10.89
C VAL A 101 -33.71 -0.33 -11.97
N TYR A 102 -34.12 -1.55 -11.62
CA TYR A 102 -34.13 -2.71 -12.49
C TYR A 102 -35.55 -3.22 -12.64
N ARG A 103 -35.95 -3.56 -13.87
CA ARG A 103 -37.12 -4.42 -14.08
C ARG A 103 -36.69 -5.86 -13.87
N VAL A 104 -37.42 -6.57 -13.02
CA VAL A 104 -37.11 -7.96 -12.70
C VAL A 104 -38.29 -8.88 -12.97
N ASP A 105 -37.97 -10.15 -13.16
CA ASP A 105 -38.94 -11.23 -13.08
C ASP A 105 -39.37 -11.42 -11.60
N PRO A 106 -40.67 -11.41 -11.29
CA PRO A 106 -41.14 -11.45 -9.90
C PRO A 106 -40.88 -12.79 -9.19
N ASP A 107 -40.82 -13.89 -9.93
CA ASP A 107 -40.69 -15.23 -9.36
C ASP A 107 -39.23 -15.57 -9.07
N THR A 108 -38.33 -15.10 -9.95
CA THR A 108 -36.90 -15.42 -9.88
C THR A 108 -36.05 -14.25 -9.37
N GLY A 109 -36.47 -13.01 -9.53
CA GLY A 109 -35.62 -11.83 -9.28
C GLY A 109 -34.55 -11.65 -10.36
N ALA A 110 -34.70 -12.29 -11.53
CA ALA A 110 -33.80 -12.11 -12.66
C ALA A 110 -34.00 -10.74 -13.31
N VAL A 111 -32.91 -10.04 -13.63
CA VAL A 111 -32.95 -8.74 -14.30
C VAL A 111 -33.41 -8.92 -15.74
N LEU A 112 -34.57 -8.35 -16.05
CA LEU A 112 -35.14 -8.30 -17.39
C LEU A 112 -34.73 -7.03 -18.12
N ASP A 113 -34.56 -5.92 -17.40
CA ASP A 113 -34.12 -4.66 -17.97
C ASP A 113 -33.51 -3.71 -16.94
N ILE A 114 -32.63 -2.82 -17.39
CA ILE A 114 -31.99 -1.79 -16.57
C ILE A 114 -32.64 -0.46 -16.93
N ILE A 115 -33.39 0.13 -16.01
CA ILE A 115 -34.15 1.37 -16.28
C ILE A 115 -33.24 2.58 -16.17
N GLY A 116 -32.39 2.63 -15.15
CA GLY A 116 -31.48 3.74 -14.92
C GLY A 116 -31.48 4.21 -13.47
N GLY A 117 -30.89 5.39 -13.23
CA GLY A 117 -30.78 5.96 -11.89
C GLY A 117 -32.12 6.50 -11.38
N ILE A 118 -32.48 6.21 -10.13
CA ILE A 118 -33.78 6.57 -9.55
C ILE A 118 -34.04 8.08 -9.56
N ALA A 119 -32.99 8.90 -9.39
CA ALA A 119 -33.07 10.36 -9.46
C ALA A 119 -33.57 10.89 -10.81
N GLN A 120 -33.43 10.13 -11.89
CA GLN A 120 -33.90 10.51 -13.22
C GLN A 120 -35.37 10.15 -13.46
N LEU A 121 -35.96 9.33 -12.59
CA LEU A 121 -37.33 8.82 -12.72
C LEU A 121 -38.33 9.59 -11.85
N ALA A 122 -37.86 10.25 -10.79
CA ALA A 122 -38.67 11.13 -9.96
C ALA A 122 -39.02 12.41 -10.73
N LYS A 123 -40.31 12.75 -10.78
CA LYS A 123 -40.84 13.88 -11.54
C LYS A 123 -41.86 14.65 -10.72
#